data_AF-A0A6N7VCL5-F1
#
_entry.id   AF-A0A6N7VCL5-F1
#
_cell.length_a   1.000
_cell.length_b   1.000
_cell.length_c   1.000
_cell.angle_alpha   90.00
_cell.angle_beta   90.00
_cell.angle_gamma   90.00
#
_symmetry.space_group_name_H-M   'P 1'
#
loop_
_entity.id
_entity.type
_entity.pdbx_description
1 polymer ?
#
loop_
_entity_poly.entity_id
_entity_poly.type
_entity_poly.pdbx_seq_one_letter_code
_entity_poly.pdbx_strand_id
1 'polypeptide(L)'
;MTQETSNQPGPGTDAPAAAPQGPGDSEGTDNPFLKTPGKKTPFLWAGAGLAAGLILGIGIAQIDLGTQSQALSQAVAECAVEDEIWIELGDEGQSLSMDTEGEESSGASYSDVVCVLDELGMPDSVSSRMSNTRALDGRQEAQWGEFSATWGYHPDSGMNVVIEVVEAQ
;
A
#
# COMPACT_ATOMS: atom_id res chain seq x y z
N MET A 1 24.32 -50.31 -13.84
CA MET A 1 24.33 -50.30 -12.35
C MET A 1 23.47 -49.12 -11.96
N THR A 2 22.14 -49.34 -12.07
CA THR A 2 21.19 -49.50 -10.94
C THR A 2 20.74 -48.15 -10.40
N GLN A 3 19.56 -47.77 -10.88
CA GLN A 3 18.66 -46.77 -10.31
C GLN A 3 18.25 -47.22 -8.91
N GLU A 4 18.23 -46.31 -7.93
CA GLU A 4 17.43 -46.47 -6.72
C GLU A 4 16.38 -45.36 -6.66
N THR A 5 15.19 -45.74 -7.09
CA THR A 5 13.93 -45.11 -6.76
C THR A 5 13.58 -45.52 -5.33
N SER A 6 13.24 -44.58 -4.45
CA SER A 6 12.41 -44.90 -3.28
C SER A 6 11.36 -43.82 -3.08
N ASN A 7 10.17 -44.19 -3.52
CA ASN A 7 8.89 -43.54 -3.31
C ASN A 7 8.19 -44.36 -2.22
N GLN A 8 7.68 -43.74 -1.15
CA GLN A 8 6.60 -44.35 -0.37
C GLN A 8 5.69 -43.29 0.29
N PRO A 9 4.35 -43.47 0.25
CA PRO A 9 3.36 -42.46 0.65
C PRO A 9 2.57 -42.77 1.95
N GLY A 10 1.97 -41.71 2.51
CA GLY A 10 0.66 -41.66 3.22
C GLY A 10 0.65 -41.87 4.75
N PRO A 11 -0.53 -41.77 5.42
CA PRO A 11 -1.57 -40.74 5.35
C PRO A 11 -1.90 -40.16 6.75
N GLY A 12 -2.60 -39.02 6.82
CA GLY A 12 -3.05 -38.45 8.09
C GLY A 12 -4.20 -37.46 7.91
N THR A 13 -5.39 -37.98 7.61
CA THR A 13 -6.67 -37.31 7.88
C THR A 13 -6.94 -37.34 9.38
N ASP A 14 -7.42 -36.24 9.95
CA ASP A 14 -8.66 -36.19 10.75
C ASP A 14 -8.93 -34.76 11.24
N ALA A 15 -9.99 -34.15 10.70
CA ALA A 15 -10.69 -33.04 11.34
C ALA A 15 -11.61 -33.61 12.45
N PRO A 16 -12.09 -32.76 13.37
CA PRO A 16 -13.54 -32.57 13.36
C PRO A 16 -14.06 -31.18 13.72
N ALA A 17 -15.19 -30.87 13.06
CA ALA A 17 -16.45 -30.32 13.58
C ALA A 17 -16.53 -28.86 14.08
N ALA A 18 -17.46 -28.17 13.43
CA ALA A 18 -18.02 -26.86 13.75
C ALA A 18 -19.22 -26.93 14.74
N ALA A 19 -19.69 -25.71 15.11
CA ALA A 19 -21.03 -25.27 15.56
C ALA A 19 -21.14 -24.82 17.03
N PRO A 20 -22.09 -23.93 17.41
CA PRO A 20 -23.20 -23.36 16.62
C PRO A 20 -23.28 -21.82 16.58
N GLN A 21 -23.94 -21.32 15.53
CA GLN A 21 -24.55 -19.99 15.47
C GLN A 21 -25.93 -20.07 16.15
N GLY A 22 -26.21 -19.15 17.07
CA GLY A 22 -27.54 -18.97 17.68
C GLY A 22 -28.41 -18.01 16.86
N PRO A 23 -29.73 -18.25 16.73
CA PRO A 23 -30.67 -17.36 16.06
C PRO A 23 -31.52 -16.52 17.03
N GLY A 24 -32.13 -15.47 16.47
CA GLY A 24 -33.35 -14.80 16.95
C GLY A 24 -33.10 -13.42 17.61
N ASP A 25 -33.93 -12.40 17.46
CA ASP A 25 -35.14 -12.09 16.68
C ASP A 25 -35.30 -10.55 16.84
N SER A 26 -35.48 -9.77 15.77
CA SER A 26 -36.76 -9.23 15.25
C SER A 26 -37.55 -8.30 16.19
N GLU A 27 -38.07 -7.23 15.57
CA GLU A 27 -39.11 -6.27 16.02
C GLU A 27 -38.61 -5.10 16.89
N GLY A 28 -38.82 -3.83 16.55
CA GLY A 28 -39.79 -3.23 15.63
C GLY A 28 -40.53 -2.13 16.40
N THR A 29 -40.39 -0.88 15.98
CA THR A 29 -41.44 0.14 16.16
C THR A 29 -41.22 1.24 15.13
N ASP A 30 -41.95 1.10 14.04
CA ASP A 30 -42.39 2.20 13.20
C ASP A 30 -43.13 3.24 14.05
N ASN A 31 -42.90 4.52 13.78
CA ASN A 31 -43.93 5.52 14.02
C ASN A 31 -44.08 6.39 12.76
N PRO A 32 -45.24 6.30 12.07
CA PRO A 32 -45.59 7.16 10.97
C PRO A 32 -46.21 8.46 11.48
N PHE A 33 -46.39 9.42 10.55
CA PHE A 33 -47.03 10.73 10.72
C PHE A 33 -46.09 11.78 11.38
N LEU A 34 -45.79 12.92 10.76
CA LEU A 34 -46.75 13.92 10.28
C LEU A 34 -46.11 14.90 9.26
N LYS A 35 -46.71 14.99 8.07
CA LYS A 35 -47.26 16.20 7.42
C LYS A 35 -46.32 17.28 6.82
N THR A 36 -46.17 17.26 5.48
CA THR A 36 -45.95 18.43 4.57
C THR A 36 -47.27 19.20 4.35
N PRO A 37 -47.37 20.32 3.58
CA PRO A 37 -46.44 21.41 3.21
C PRO A 37 -47.06 22.83 3.46
N GLY A 38 -46.33 23.94 3.23
CA GLY A 38 -46.94 25.29 3.27
C GLY A 38 -46.02 26.46 2.93
N LYS A 39 -46.05 26.89 1.66
CA LYS A 39 -45.39 28.08 1.09
C LYS A 39 -46.14 29.37 1.47
N LYS A 40 -45.44 30.46 1.79
CA LYS A 40 -45.79 31.89 1.49
C LYS A 40 -44.74 32.87 2.04
N THR A 41 -44.10 33.62 1.15
CA THR A 41 -43.39 34.89 1.38
C THR A 41 -44.42 36.05 1.50
N PRO A 42 -44.05 37.35 1.59
CA PRO A 42 -42.86 38.03 2.09
C PRO A 42 -43.22 39.10 3.17
N PHE A 43 -42.32 39.43 4.09
CA PHE A 43 -42.40 40.73 4.77
C PHE A 43 -41.00 41.27 5.08
N LEU A 44 -40.69 42.39 4.43
CA LEU A 44 -39.51 43.20 4.65
C LEU A 44 -39.56 43.80 6.06
N TRP A 45 -38.56 43.53 6.88
CA TRP A 45 -38.15 44.42 7.98
C TRP A 45 -36.67 44.72 7.81
N ALA A 46 -36.40 45.96 7.41
CA ALA A 46 -35.09 46.58 7.58
C ALA A 46 -34.87 46.77 9.09
N GLY A 47 -33.92 46.03 9.65
CA GLY A 47 -33.54 46.11 11.04
C GLY A 47 -32.11 45.63 11.20
N ALA A 48 -31.23 46.55 11.60
CA ALA A 48 -29.80 46.35 11.75
C ALA A 48 -29.43 45.19 12.68
N GLY A 49 -28.46 44.37 12.27
CA GLY A 49 -27.78 43.42 13.16
C GLY A 49 -27.17 42.23 12.42
N LEU A 50 -25.86 42.29 12.18
CA LEU A 50 -24.93 41.15 11.97
C LEU A 50 -25.48 39.89 11.29
N ALA A 51 -25.29 39.75 9.97
CA ALA A 51 -25.23 38.43 9.32
C ALA A 51 -24.51 38.48 7.96
N ALA A 52 -23.50 37.61 7.84
CA ALA A 52 -22.89 37.02 6.65
C ALA A 52 -23.28 37.57 5.25
N GLY A 53 -22.30 38.14 4.57
CA GLY A 53 -22.33 38.43 3.13
C GLY A 53 -21.09 37.88 2.41
N LEU A 54 -20.78 36.59 2.59
CA LEU A 54 -19.71 35.89 1.87
C LEU A 54 -20.35 35.11 0.71
N ILE A 55 -20.72 35.84 -0.35
CA ILE A 55 -21.21 35.22 -1.60
C ILE A 55 -20.01 34.70 -2.38
N LEU A 56 -19.78 33.39 -2.23
CA LEU A 56 -19.52 32.41 -3.30
C LEU A 56 -18.85 32.96 -4.57
N GLY A 57 -17.55 33.20 -4.47
CA GLY A 57 -16.69 33.53 -5.60
C GLY A 57 -15.26 33.05 -5.36
N ILE A 58 -15.10 31.95 -4.63
CA ILE A 58 -13.81 31.25 -4.60
C ILE A 58 -13.83 30.40 -5.86
N GLY A 59 -13.22 30.92 -6.93
CA GLY A 59 -12.69 30.04 -7.96
C GLY A 59 -11.88 29.01 -7.20
N ILE A 60 -12.38 27.78 -7.17
CA ILE A 60 -11.67 26.67 -6.57
C ILE A 60 -10.43 26.57 -7.45
N ALA A 61 -9.31 27.13 -6.98
CA ALA A 61 -8.02 26.76 -7.48
C ALA A 61 -8.06 25.24 -7.46
N GLN A 62 -7.90 24.62 -8.63
CA GLN A 62 -7.72 23.18 -8.70
C GLN A 62 -6.63 22.90 -7.69
N ILE A 63 -7.01 22.26 -6.58
CA ILE A 63 -6.01 21.80 -5.63
C ILE A 63 -5.40 20.67 -6.43
N ASP A 64 -4.33 20.98 -7.15
CA ASP A 64 -3.29 20.01 -7.43
C ASP A 64 -2.78 19.62 -6.04
N LEU A 65 -3.54 18.74 -5.36
CA LEU A 65 -2.95 17.78 -4.47
C LEU A 65 -2.04 17.01 -5.42
N GLY A 66 -0.80 17.48 -5.53
CA GLY A 66 0.26 16.79 -6.21
C GLY A 66 0.18 15.37 -5.69
N THR A 67 -0.40 14.50 -6.51
CA THR A 67 -0.53 13.08 -6.23
C THR A 67 0.83 12.50 -6.58
N GLN A 68 1.88 13.06 -5.96
CA GLN A 68 3.16 12.41 -5.83
C GLN A 68 2.78 11.10 -5.15
N SER A 69 3.08 9.98 -5.80
CA SER A 69 2.59 8.66 -5.41
C SER A 69 2.82 8.52 -3.91
N GLN A 70 1.71 8.58 -3.16
CA GLN A 70 1.76 8.43 -1.72
C GLN A 70 2.04 6.96 -1.39
N ALA A 71 2.10 6.07 -2.37
CA ALA A 71 2.32 4.66 -2.17
C ALA A 71 3.72 4.38 -1.64
N LEU A 72 4.77 4.97 -2.26
CA LEU A 72 6.15 4.78 -1.78
C LEU A 72 6.32 5.32 -0.35
N SER A 73 5.81 6.53 -0.07
CA SER A 73 5.93 7.13 1.26
C SER A 73 5.06 6.43 2.31
N GLN A 74 3.88 5.95 1.95
CA GLN A 74 3.05 5.16 2.87
C GLN A 74 3.68 3.81 3.18
N ALA A 75 4.26 3.11 2.20
CA ALA A 75 4.93 1.82 2.42
C ALA A 75 6.12 1.98 3.39
N VAL A 76 6.94 3.01 3.20
CA VAL A 76 8.05 3.35 4.12
C VAL A 76 7.53 3.65 5.54
N ALA A 77 6.40 4.37 5.66
CA ALA A 77 5.81 4.70 6.95
C ALA A 77 5.15 3.50 7.65
N GLU A 78 4.44 2.64 6.93
CA GLU A 78 3.80 1.44 7.50
C GLU A 78 4.86 0.45 8.02
N CYS A 79 6.01 0.39 7.35
CA CYS A 79 7.17 -0.39 7.78
C CYS A 79 8.03 0.31 8.85
N ALA A 80 7.69 1.54 9.27
CA ALA A 80 8.40 2.33 10.27
C ALA A 80 9.90 2.52 9.97
N VAL A 81 10.24 2.79 8.71
CA VAL A 81 11.61 2.97 8.22
C VAL A 81 11.87 4.35 7.62
N GLU A 82 11.10 5.36 8.04
CA GLU A 82 11.23 6.74 7.52
C GLU A 82 12.58 7.39 7.85
N ASP A 83 13.19 6.99 8.95
CA ASP A 83 14.47 7.53 9.44
C ASP A 83 15.67 6.64 9.07
N GLU A 84 15.47 5.57 8.29
CA GLU A 84 16.53 4.65 7.86
C GLU A 84 17.35 5.24 6.71
N ILE A 85 18.64 5.49 6.94
CA ILE A 85 19.54 6.12 5.95
C ILE A 85 19.80 5.27 4.69
N TRP A 86 19.38 4.00 4.70
CA TRP A 86 19.54 3.06 3.60
C TRP A 86 18.23 2.79 2.84
N ILE A 87 17.15 3.48 3.21
CA ILE A 87 15.82 3.42 2.58
C ILE A 87 15.41 4.86 2.30
N GLU A 88 15.71 5.33 1.10
CA GLU A 88 15.64 6.75 0.75
C GLU A 88 14.56 7.01 -0.30
N LEU A 89 13.57 7.82 0.07
CA LEU A 89 12.62 8.39 -0.89
C LEU A 89 13.31 9.45 -1.75
N GLY A 90 13.27 9.26 -3.06
CA GLY A 90 13.79 10.18 -4.06
C GLY A 90 12.69 10.83 -4.88
N ASP A 91 13.09 11.78 -5.73
CA ASP A 91 12.23 12.40 -6.76
C ASP A 91 10.86 12.85 -6.24
N GLU A 92 10.87 13.54 -5.09
CA GLU A 92 9.66 14.03 -4.41
C GLU A 92 8.62 12.93 -4.11
N GLY A 93 9.07 11.70 -3.86
CA GLY A 93 8.25 10.51 -3.61
C GLY A 93 7.88 9.73 -4.86
N GLN A 94 8.61 9.92 -5.97
CA GLN A 94 8.46 9.16 -7.22
C GLN A 94 9.49 8.05 -7.39
N SER A 95 10.52 8.02 -6.54
CA SER A 95 11.46 6.91 -6.47
C SER A 95 11.76 6.52 -5.04
N LEU A 96 12.24 5.29 -4.87
CA LEU A 96 12.70 4.74 -3.59
C LEU A 96 13.97 3.92 -3.85
N SER A 97 15.07 4.29 -3.20
CA SER A 97 16.31 3.52 -3.20
C SER A 97 16.44 2.76 -1.88
N MET A 98 16.82 1.48 -1.96
CA MET A 98 17.04 0.63 -0.80
C MET A 98 18.33 -0.16 -0.95
N ASP A 99 19.17 -0.11 0.06
CA ASP A 99 20.44 -0.85 0.12
C ASP A 99 20.46 -1.77 1.33
N THR A 100 20.62 -3.08 1.13
CA THR A 100 20.73 -4.03 2.24
C THR A 100 22.17 -4.14 2.73
N GLU A 101 22.34 -4.62 3.97
CA GLU A 101 23.67 -5.00 4.46
C GLU A 101 24.35 -6.06 3.56
N GLY A 102 25.66 -5.94 3.44
CA GLY A 102 26.57 -6.89 2.78
C GLY A 102 27.71 -7.30 3.72
N GLU A 103 28.58 -8.20 3.26
CA GLU A 103 29.71 -8.68 4.08
C GLU A 103 30.70 -7.57 4.45
N GLU A 104 30.80 -6.52 3.62
CA GLU A 104 31.77 -5.43 3.78
C GLU A 104 31.09 -4.03 3.81
N SER A 105 29.75 -3.98 3.81
CA SER A 105 28.99 -2.73 3.86
C SER A 105 27.80 -2.81 4.81
N SER A 106 27.61 -1.78 5.62
CA SER A 106 26.35 -1.57 6.33
C SER A 106 25.21 -1.27 5.36
N GLY A 107 23.98 -1.59 5.77
CA GLY A 107 22.77 -1.33 5.01
C GLY A 107 21.53 -1.60 5.86
N ALA A 108 20.35 -1.45 5.25
CA ALA A 108 19.08 -1.81 5.85
C ALA A 108 19.02 -3.31 6.15
N SER A 109 18.18 -3.69 7.11
CA SER A 109 17.86 -5.10 7.31
C SER A 109 17.09 -5.64 6.11
N TYR A 110 17.33 -6.90 5.75
CA TYR A 110 16.59 -7.52 4.65
C TYR A 110 15.07 -7.58 4.93
N SER A 111 14.67 -7.71 6.19
CA SER A 111 13.26 -7.70 6.58
C SER A 111 12.57 -6.37 6.32
N ASP A 112 13.26 -5.25 6.51
CA ASP A 112 12.69 -3.92 6.28
C ASP A 112 12.46 -3.68 4.79
N VAL A 113 13.46 -4.02 3.97
CA VAL A 113 13.34 -3.95 2.50
C VAL A 113 12.20 -4.84 2.01
N VAL A 114 12.07 -6.06 2.55
CA VAL A 114 10.96 -6.95 2.19
C VAL A 114 9.61 -6.39 2.66
N CYS A 115 9.52 -5.80 3.86
CA CYS A 115 8.30 -5.15 4.33
C CYS A 115 7.84 -4.09 3.33
N VAL A 116 8.74 -3.18 2.93
CA VAL A 116 8.39 -2.09 2.02
C VAL A 116 7.96 -2.63 0.66
N LEU A 117 8.66 -3.63 0.11
CA LEU A 117 8.29 -4.23 -1.16
C LEU A 117 6.95 -4.99 -1.09
N ASP A 118 6.63 -5.61 0.03
CA ASP A 118 5.34 -6.30 0.26
C ASP A 118 4.18 -5.30 0.35
N GLU A 119 4.35 -4.18 1.05
CA GLU A 119 3.39 -3.06 1.08
C GLU A 119 3.15 -2.47 -0.32
N LEU A 120 4.16 -2.48 -1.18
CA LEU A 120 4.05 -2.11 -2.60
C LEU A 120 3.43 -3.21 -3.47
N GLY A 121 2.98 -4.32 -2.88
CA GLY A 121 2.30 -5.42 -3.56
C GLY A 121 3.22 -6.25 -4.47
N MET A 122 4.51 -6.36 -4.12
CA MET A 122 5.47 -7.15 -4.88
C MET A 122 4.99 -8.62 -5.07
N PRO A 123 4.83 -9.10 -6.31
CA PRO A 123 4.44 -10.49 -6.54
C PRO A 123 5.50 -11.50 -6.05
N ASP A 124 5.07 -12.68 -5.60
CA ASP A 124 5.95 -13.80 -5.19
C ASP A 124 7.03 -14.13 -6.23
N SER A 125 6.68 -14.02 -7.52
CA SER A 125 7.63 -14.27 -8.61
C SER A 125 8.75 -13.22 -8.70
N VAL A 126 8.50 -11.98 -8.28
CA VAL A 126 9.52 -10.94 -8.16
C VAL A 126 10.40 -11.21 -6.95
N SER A 127 9.79 -11.46 -5.78
CA SER A 127 10.49 -11.84 -4.55
C SER A 127 11.44 -13.02 -4.78
N SER A 128 10.93 -14.10 -5.39
CA SER A 128 11.73 -15.28 -5.72
C SER A 128 12.88 -14.97 -6.67
N ARG A 129 12.73 -14.03 -7.62
CA ARG A 129 13.83 -13.62 -8.50
C ARG A 129 14.88 -12.82 -7.74
N MET A 130 14.45 -11.89 -6.87
CA MET A 130 15.35 -11.12 -6.00
C MET A 130 16.18 -12.05 -5.11
N SER A 131 15.55 -13.00 -4.40
CA SER A 131 16.26 -13.95 -3.52
C SER A 131 17.23 -14.90 -4.25
N ASN A 132 17.07 -15.09 -5.56
CA ASN A 132 17.94 -15.95 -6.37
C ASN A 132 18.93 -15.16 -7.23
N THR A 133 18.95 -13.83 -7.14
CA THR A 133 19.86 -12.99 -7.92
C THR A 133 21.29 -13.13 -7.39
N ARG A 134 22.24 -13.36 -8.28
CA ARG A 134 23.67 -13.47 -7.94
C ARG A 134 24.43 -12.30 -8.52
N ALA A 135 25.65 -12.07 -8.01
CA ALA A 135 26.54 -11.01 -8.51
C ALA A 135 26.79 -11.06 -10.02
N LEU A 136 26.88 -12.26 -10.58
CA LEU A 136 27.15 -12.45 -12.01
C LEU A 136 25.92 -12.22 -12.91
N ASP A 137 24.73 -12.12 -12.33
CA ASP A 137 23.50 -11.89 -13.10
C ASP A 137 23.35 -10.41 -13.50
N GLY A 138 24.09 -9.50 -12.85
CA GLY A 138 24.05 -8.07 -13.12
C GLY A 138 22.73 -7.42 -12.64
N ARG A 139 22.35 -6.30 -13.26
CA ARG A 139 21.08 -5.64 -12.96
C ARG A 139 19.91 -6.43 -13.54
N GLN A 140 18.91 -6.65 -12.69
CA GLN A 140 17.64 -7.29 -13.00
C GLN A 140 16.52 -6.25 -12.95
N GLU A 141 15.38 -6.57 -13.57
CA GLU A 141 14.21 -5.69 -13.63
C GLU A 141 12.88 -6.44 -13.53
N ALA A 142 11.86 -5.73 -13.05
CA ALA A 142 10.49 -6.19 -12.96
C ALA A 142 9.53 -5.00 -12.92
N GLN A 143 8.31 -5.20 -13.44
CA GLN A 143 7.23 -4.23 -13.29
C GLN A 143 6.00 -4.95 -12.70
N TRP A 144 5.29 -4.26 -11.81
CA TRP A 144 3.99 -4.68 -11.29
C TRP A 144 3.20 -3.45 -10.85
N GLY A 145 1.88 -3.47 -11.06
CA GLY A 145 1.04 -2.30 -10.78
C GLY A 145 1.57 -1.05 -11.51
N GLU A 146 1.79 0.01 -10.73
CA GLU A 146 2.40 1.27 -11.17
C GLU A 146 3.91 1.35 -10.86
N PHE A 147 4.57 0.25 -10.51
CA PHE A 147 5.97 0.24 -10.11
C PHE A 147 6.87 -0.45 -11.12
N SER A 148 8.03 0.16 -11.35
CA SER A 148 9.18 -0.49 -11.96
C SER A 148 10.28 -0.65 -10.92
N ALA A 149 10.74 -1.88 -10.73
CA ALA A 149 11.87 -2.19 -9.88
C ALA A 149 13.08 -2.58 -10.72
N THR A 150 14.23 -2.04 -10.36
CA THR A 150 15.52 -2.57 -10.79
C THR A 150 16.32 -2.97 -9.56
N TRP A 151 17.01 -4.10 -9.62
CA TRP A 151 17.86 -4.53 -8.51
C TRP A 151 19.13 -5.22 -8.98
N GLY A 152 20.10 -5.33 -8.08
CA GLY A 152 21.34 -6.08 -8.25
C GLY A 152 21.83 -6.53 -6.89
N TYR A 153 22.71 -7.52 -6.87
CA TYR A 153 23.24 -8.09 -5.63
C TYR A 153 24.74 -8.30 -5.74
N HIS A 154 25.47 -8.07 -4.65
CA HIS A 154 26.83 -8.56 -4.46
C HIS A 154 27.00 -8.99 -3.00
N PRO A 155 27.75 -10.07 -2.68
CA PRO A 155 28.00 -10.46 -1.29
C PRO A 155 28.56 -9.32 -0.44
N ASP A 156 29.61 -8.65 -0.92
CA ASP A 156 30.28 -7.55 -0.20
C ASP A 156 29.37 -6.35 0.06
N SER A 157 28.50 -5.97 -0.91
CA SER A 157 27.74 -4.72 -0.87
C SER A 157 26.23 -4.90 -0.64
N GLY A 158 25.76 -6.13 -0.43
CA GLY A 158 24.34 -6.43 -0.31
C GLY A 158 23.56 -6.29 -1.63
N MET A 159 22.24 -6.14 -1.50
CA MET A 159 21.30 -5.88 -2.59
C MET A 159 20.99 -4.39 -2.66
N ASN A 160 21.08 -3.82 -3.86
CA ASN A 160 20.61 -2.48 -4.16
C ASN A 160 19.34 -2.58 -4.99
N VAL A 161 18.25 -2.00 -4.51
CA VAL A 161 16.94 -1.95 -5.17
C VAL A 161 16.57 -0.50 -5.42
N VAL A 162 16.08 -0.21 -6.63
CA VAL A 162 15.48 1.08 -6.96
C VAL A 162 14.08 0.83 -7.49
N ILE A 163 13.10 1.48 -6.89
CA ILE A 163 11.71 1.50 -7.32
C ILE A 163 11.40 2.87 -7.92
N GLU A 164 10.72 2.88 -9.05
CA GLU A 164 10.21 4.07 -9.72
C GLU A 164 8.71 3.90 -9.98
N VAL A 165 7.96 4.98 -9.80
CA VAL A 165 6.57 5.05 -10.23
C VAL A 165 6.54 5.22 -11.74
N VAL A 166 5.83 4.34 -12.43
CA VAL A 166 5.63 4.37 -13.88
C VAL A 166 4.17 4.65 -14.19
N GLU A 167 3.94 5.47 -15.22
CA GLU A 167 2.60 5.78 -15.73
C GLU A 167 1.89 4.48 -16.12
N ALA A 168 0.71 4.24 -15.54
CA ALA A 168 -0.14 3.12 -15.95
C ALA A 168 -0.63 3.34 -17.39
N GLN A 169 -0.30 2.41 -18.29
CA GLN A 169 -0.68 2.45 -19.71
C GLN A 169 -2.16 2.08 -19.93
#